data_AF-A0A2K1E109-F1
#
_entry.id   AF-A0A2K1E109-F1
#
_cell.length_a   1.000
_cell.length_b   1.000
_cell.length_c   1.000
_cell.angle_alpha   90.00
_cell.angle_beta   90.00
_cell.angle_gamma   90.00
#
_symmetry.space_group_name_H-M   'P 1'
#
loop_
_entity.id
_entity.type
_entity.pdbx_description
1 polymer ?
#
loop_
_entity_poly.entity_id
_entity_poly.type
_entity_poly.pdbx_seq_one_letter_code
_entity_poly.pdbx_strand_id
1 'polypeptide(L)'
;MRQIFILILCISIFSCKSDKKRKGAPIIKSTNKVGIKKIQTTNKDSIVEYINVNGEEYVNQIWVVNKKNDTIGGNYFEAIFKDTTQLGEVTEFRFILEPRISYNSDMYILLPTYDEELKDDFSNLFEIELDTFYSLKNDKIPHPELTELDLPLNLIVHFGLIYEESGSKRVRGVIIERNKLNNKNFGRRLFFDKSLYVKE
;
A
#
# COMPACT_ATOMS: atom_id res chain seq x y z
N MET A 1 44.72 12.84 64.13
CA MET A 1 44.77 12.28 62.76
C MET A 1 43.82 13.05 61.87
N ARG A 2 44.35 13.59 60.78
CA ARG A 2 43.62 14.29 59.72
C ARG A 2 42.67 13.32 59.01
N GLN A 3 41.46 13.77 58.68
CA GLN A 3 40.97 13.70 57.29
C GLN A 3 39.90 14.77 57.07
N ILE A 4 40.22 15.65 56.12
CA ILE A 4 39.38 16.67 55.49
C ILE A 4 38.77 16.01 54.26
N PHE A 5 37.46 16.13 54.02
CA PHE A 5 36.91 16.18 52.67
C PHE A 5 35.69 17.11 52.60
N ILE A 6 36.02 18.34 52.22
CA ILE A 6 35.36 19.28 51.30
C ILE A 6 33.83 19.15 51.13
N LEU A 7 33.17 20.20 51.61
CA LEU A 7 31.86 20.73 51.23
C LEU A 7 31.90 21.30 49.80
N ILE A 8 30.95 20.94 48.94
CA ILE A 8 30.45 21.87 47.91
C ILE A 8 28.92 21.81 47.91
N LEU A 9 28.35 22.87 48.48
CA LEU A 9 26.96 23.28 48.38
C LEU A 9 26.86 24.24 47.19
N CYS A 10 25.97 23.99 46.22
CA CYS A 10 25.43 25.04 45.36
C CYS A 10 23.96 24.74 45.05
N ILE A 11 23.10 25.57 45.64
CA ILE A 11 21.67 25.70 45.37
C ILE A 11 21.51 26.73 44.24
N SER A 12 20.71 26.43 43.21
CA SER A 12 20.03 27.45 42.40
C SER A 12 18.76 26.90 41.70
N ILE A 13 17.63 27.05 42.41
CA ILE A 13 16.37 27.71 42.03
C ILE A 13 15.97 27.77 40.52
N PHE A 14 14.80 27.18 40.24
CA PHE A 14 13.76 27.42 39.21
C PHE A 14 14.12 27.88 37.78
N SER A 15 13.71 27.06 36.81
CA SER A 15 13.01 27.55 35.62
C SER A 15 11.97 26.54 35.16
N CYS A 16 10.69 26.89 35.31
CA CYS A 16 9.58 26.19 34.67
C CYS A 16 9.60 26.48 33.18
N LYS A 17 9.69 25.45 32.35
CA LYS A 17 9.09 25.48 31.01
C LYS A 17 8.29 24.21 30.79
N SER A 18 6.97 24.40 30.75
CA SER A 18 5.98 23.41 30.36
C SER A 18 6.21 23.04 28.91
N ASP A 19 6.51 21.76 28.64
CA ASP A 19 6.15 21.15 27.36
C ASP A 19 5.12 20.07 27.61
N LYS A 20 3.87 20.46 27.37
CA LYS A 20 2.74 19.54 27.20
C LYS A 20 3.13 18.58 26.08
N LYS A 21 3.46 17.32 26.41
CA LYS A 21 3.43 16.22 25.45
C LYS A 21 2.02 16.16 24.88
N ARG A 22 1.82 16.69 23.67
CA ARG A 22 0.69 16.31 22.82
C ARG A 22 0.78 14.78 22.71
N LYS A 23 -0.18 14.08 23.29
CA LYS A 23 -0.44 12.69 22.96
C LYS A 23 -0.81 12.70 21.48
N GLY A 24 0.18 12.48 20.61
CA GLY A 24 -0.09 12.05 19.25
C GLY A 24 -0.98 10.82 19.36
N ALA A 25 -2.08 10.82 18.61
CA ALA A 25 -2.88 9.62 18.45
C ALA A 25 -1.94 8.45 18.11
N PRO A 26 -2.15 7.26 18.68
CA PRO A 26 -1.35 6.11 18.27
C PRO A 26 -1.54 5.97 16.76
N ILE A 27 -0.45 6.11 16.01
CA ILE A 27 -0.39 5.63 14.64
C ILE A 27 -0.57 4.12 14.79
N ILE A 28 -1.80 3.65 14.68
CA ILE A 28 -2.09 2.23 14.57
C ILE A 28 -1.50 1.84 13.22
N LYS A 29 -0.25 1.36 13.24
CA LYS A 29 0.30 0.56 12.14
C LYS A 29 -0.47 -0.75 12.14
N SER A 30 -1.72 -0.69 11.71
CA SER A 30 -2.45 -1.85 11.24
C SER A 30 -1.88 -2.12 9.85
N THR A 31 -0.79 -2.88 9.80
CA THR A 31 -0.38 -3.46 8.54
C THR A 31 -0.85 -4.90 8.61
N ASN A 32 -1.95 -5.23 7.93
CA ASN A 32 -2.34 -6.63 7.71
C ASN A 32 -1.19 -7.43 7.08
N LYS A 33 -0.18 -6.75 6.55
CA LYS A 33 1.13 -7.30 6.25
C LYS A 33 1.72 -8.06 7.44
N VAL A 34 1.77 -9.37 7.31
CA VAL A 34 2.36 -10.27 8.30
C VAL A 34 3.88 -10.20 8.26
N GLY A 35 4.45 -10.03 7.06
CA GLY A 35 5.89 -9.84 6.92
C GLY A 35 6.40 -9.91 5.48
N ILE A 36 7.71 -9.72 5.34
CA ILE A 36 8.45 -9.99 4.10
C ILE A 36 9.51 -11.05 4.41
N LYS A 37 9.57 -12.12 3.61
CA LYS A 37 10.58 -13.17 3.74
C LYS A 37 11.42 -13.28 2.49
N LYS A 38 12.75 -13.33 2.65
CA LYS A 38 13.67 -13.71 1.58
C LYS A 38 13.80 -15.23 1.54
N ILE A 39 13.50 -15.84 0.41
CA ILE A 39 13.64 -17.28 0.13
C ILE A 39 14.80 -17.44 -0.83
N GLN A 40 15.81 -18.21 -0.42
CA GLN A 40 17.00 -18.47 -1.24
C GLN A 40 16.90 -19.85 -1.87
N THR A 41 17.17 -19.93 -3.18
CA THR A 41 17.35 -21.21 -3.89
C THR A 41 18.70 -21.21 -4.59
N THR A 42 19.14 -22.35 -5.11
CA THR A 42 20.45 -22.50 -5.77
C THR A 42 20.68 -21.51 -6.92
N ASN A 43 19.62 -21.07 -7.60
CA ASN A 43 19.72 -20.25 -8.81
C ASN A 43 19.01 -18.88 -8.75
N LYS A 44 18.03 -18.70 -7.85
CA LYS A 44 17.23 -17.46 -7.74
C LYS A 44 16.82 -17.19 -6.29
N ASP A 45 16.73 -15.93 -5.93
CA ASP A 45 16.14 -15.51 -4.66
C ASP A 45 14.72 -14.98 -4.92
N SER A 46 13.85 -15.07 -3.91
CA SER A 46 12.52 -14.47 -3.95
C SER A 46 12.24 -13.71 -2.67
N ILE A 47 11.63 -12.54 -2.81
CA ILE A 47 11.10 -11.74 -1.70
C ILE A 47 9.59 -11.97 -1.71
N VAL A 48 9.04 -12.49 -0.61
CA VAL A 48 7.61 -12.81 -0.51
C VAL A 48 6.97 -11.94 0.56
N GLU A 49 5.94 -11.20 0.18
CA GLU A 49 5.06 -10.48 1.10
C GLU A 49 3.86 -11.34 1.48
N TYR A 50 3.62 -11.44 2.77
CA TYR A 50 2.44 -12.11 3.33
C TYR A 50 1.48 -11.08 3.92
N ILE A 51 0.19 -11.35 3.79
CA ILE A 51 -0.90 -10.53 4.34
C ILE A 51 -1.91 -11.42 5.06
N ASN A 52 -2.49 -10.92 6.15
CA ASN A 52 -3.61 -11.57 6.82
C ASN A 52 -4.90 -11.23 6.08
N VAL A 53 -5.65 -12.27 5.68
CA VAL A 53 -7.00 -12.14 5.15
C VAL A 53 -7.90 -13.10 5.92
N ASN A 54 -8.98 -12.61 6.52
CA ASN A 54 -9.92 -13.44 7.27
C ASN A 54 -9.25 -14.34 8.33
N GLY A 55 -8.27 -13.79 9.05
CA GLY A 55 -7.51 -14.50 10.08
C GLY A 55 -6.42 -15.44 9.56
N GLU A 56 -6.29 -15.66 8.25
CA GLU A 56 -5.31 -16.57 7.66
C GLU A 56 -4.18 -15.82 6.94
N GLU A 57 -2.99 -16.41 6.90
CA GLU A 57 -1.84 -15.85 6.18
C GLU A 57 -1.88 -16.22 4.69
N TYR A 58 -1.85 -15.20 3.83
CA TYR A 58 -1.85 -15.34 2.38
C TYR A 58 -0.57 -14.76 1.77
N VAL A 59 -0.02 -15.45 0.78
CA VAL A 59 1.01 -14.88 -0.09
C VAL A 59 0.36 -13.80 -0.96
N ASN A 60 0.73 -12.55 -0.71
CA ASN A 60 0.24 -11.40 -1.46
C ASN A 60 1.13 -11.16 -2.69
N GLN A 61 2.39 -10.81 -2.47
CA GLN A 61 3.32 -10.43 -3.54
C GLN A 61 4.60 -11.28 -3.50
N ILE A 62 5.18 -11.52 -4.67
CA ILE A 62 6.47 -12.18 -4.84
C ILE A 62 7.31 -11.35 -5.81
N TRP A 63 8.51 -10.96 -5.41
CA TRP A 63 9.53 -10.43 -6.31
C TRP A 63 10.62 -11.49 -6.48
N VAL A 64 10.87 -11.93 -7.71
CA VAL A 64 12.01 -12.80 -8.04
C VAL A 64 13.19 -11.91 -8.34
N VAL A 65 14.30 -12.11 -7.63
CA VAL A 65 15.49 -11.27 -7.77
C VAL A 65 16.70 -12.07 -8.23
N ASN A 66 17.56 -11.43 -9.03
CA ASN A 66 18.83 -11.99 -9.45
C ASN A 66 19.90 -11.85 -8.35
N LYS A 67 21.13 -12.32 -8.59
CA LYS A 67 22.24 -12.22 -7.63
C LYS A 67 22.70 -10.78 -7.32
N LYS A 68 22.34 -9.82 -8.16
CA LYS A 68 22.58 -8.38 -7.95
C LYS A 68 21.44 -7.71 -7.16
N ASN A 69 20.43 -8.49 -6.76
CA ASN A 69 19.16 -8.04 -6.17
C ASN A 69 18.28 -7.20 -7.11
N ASP A 70 18.46 -7.30 -8.42
CA ASP A 70 17.51 -6.70 -9.37
C ASP A 70 16.27 -7.60 -9.48
N THR A 71 15.08 -7.00 -9.48
CA THR A 71 13.84 -7.71 -9.78
C THR A 71 13.84 -8.14 -11.25
N ILE A 72 13.67 -9.43 -11.49
CA ILE A 72 13.66 -10.05 -12.82
C ILE A 72 12.33 -10.73 -13.15
N GLY A 73 11.31 -10.50 -12.33
CA GLY A 73 9.95 -11.00 -12.51
C GLY A 73 9.28 -11.29 -11.17
N GLY A 74 8.12 -11.96 -11.23
CA GLY A 74 7.38 -12.38 -10.06
C GLY A 74 5.90 -12.08 -10.20
N ASN A 75 5.25 -11.81 -9.07
CA ASN A 75 3.89 -11.32 -9.00
C ASN A 75 3.78 -10.21 -7.98
N TYR A 76 3.73 -8.98 -8.45
CA TYR A 76 3.63 -7.83 -7.58
C TYR A 76 2.87 -6.73 -8.31
N PHE A 77 2.57 -5.67 -7.59
CA PHE A 77 2.11 -4.44 -8.20
C PHE A 77 2.98 -3.29 -7.71
N GLU A 78 3.07 -2.26 -8.54
CA GLU A 78 3.56 -0.96 -8.13
C GLU A 78 2.36 -0.05 -7.86
N ALA A 79 2.42 0.72 -6.77
CA ALA A 79 1.43 1.76 -6.45
C ALA A 79 2.16 3.10 -6.40
N ILE A 80 1.77 4.00 -7.29
CA ILE A 80 2.40 5.30 -7.52
C ILE A 80 1.38 6.38 -7.16
N PHE A 81 1.68 7.15 -6.13
CA PHE A 81 0.88 8.27 -5.64
C PHE A 81 1.79 9.17 -4.79
N LYS A 82 1.34 10.39 -4.48
CA LYS A 82 2.07 11.28 -3.59
C LYS A 82 1.81 10.91 -2.13
N ASP A 83 2.85 10.85 -1.32
CA ASP A 83 2.73 10.68 0.14
C ASP A 83 2.00 11.85 0.81
N THR A 84 1.85 12.98 0.11
CA THR A 84 1.14 14.16 0.58
C THR A 84 0.40 14.86 -0.55
N THR A 85 -0.82 15.31 -0.27
CA THR A 85 -1.72 16.03 -1.19
C THR A 85 -2.38 17.22 -0.48
N GLN A 86 -3.00 18.13 -1.23
CA GLN A 86 -3.76 19.25 -0.66
C GLN A 86 -5.24 18.90 -0.54
N LEU A 87 -5.89 19.47 0.47
CA LEU A 87 -7.32 19.35 0.70
C LEU A 87 -8.11 19.89 -0.50
N GLY A 88 -9.13 19.14 -0.93
CA GLY A 88 -9.94 19.51 -2.10
C GLY A 88 -9.26 19.32 -3.46
N GLU A 89 -7.97 18.99 -3.51
CA GLU A 89 -7.29 18.62 -4.76
C GLU A 89 -7.47 17.13 -5.09
N VAL A 90 -7.44 16.83 -6.38
CA VAL A 90 -7.45 15.44 -6.86
C VAL A 90 -6.13 14.78 -6.51
N THR A 91 -6.23 13.71 -5.72
CA THR A 91 -5.10 12.83 -5.39
C THR A 91 -5.09 11.67 -6.37
N GLU A 92 -4.10 11.65 -7.25
CA GLU A 92 -3.95 10.63 -8.27
C GLU A 92 -3.30 9.36 -7.73
N PHE A 93 -3.87 8.21 -8.11
CA PHE A 93 -3.36 6.88 -7.82
C PHE A 93 -3.19 6.09 -9.09
N ARG A 94 -1.97 5.63 -9.33
CA ARG A 94 -1.67 4.71 -10.43
C ARG A 94 -1.18 3.39 -9.88
N PHE A 95 -1.78 2.30 -10.34
CA PHE A 95 -1.34 0.95 -10.04
C PHE A 95 -0.91 0.26 -11.33
N ILE A 96 0.25 -0.38 -11.29
CA ILE A 96 0.81 -1.15 -12.41
C ILE A 96 1.00 -2.59 -11.94
N LEU A 97 0.46 -3.55 -12.68
CA LEU A 97 0.46 -4.96 -12.30
C LEU A 97 1.52 -5.76 -13.06
N GLU A 98 2.37 -6.49 -12.34
CA GLU A 98 3.12 -7.62 -12.90
C GLU A 98 2.20 -8.87 -12.86
N PRO A 99 1.71 -9.32 -14.03
CA PRO A 99 0.69 -10.36 -14.11
C PRO A 99 1.29 -11.73 -13.80
N ARG A 100 0.53 -12.61 -13.12
CA ARG A 100 0.92 -14.03 -12.96
C ARG A 100 0.24 -14.94 -13.95
N ILE A 101 -0.95 -14.55 -14.42
CA ILE A 101 -1.76 -15.39 -15.29
C ILE A 101 -1.29 -15.21 -16.73
N SER A 102 -1.25 -13.96 -17.22
CA SER A 102 -0.83 -13.63 -18.59
C SER A 102 -0.71 -12.11 -18.76
N TYR A 103 0.16 -11.65 -19.67
CA TYR A 103 0.19 -10.24 -20.11
C TYR A 103 -1.08 -9.79 -20.83
N ASN A 104 -1.93 -10.72 -21.30
CA ASN A 104 -3.24 -10.41 -21.87
C ASN A 104 -4.36 -10.37 -20.81
N SER A 105 -4.04 -10.43 -19.52
CA SER A 105 -5.04 -10.38 -18.45
C SER A 105 -5.62 -8.98 -18.31
N ASP A 106 -6.85 -8.89 -17.86
CA ASP A 106 -7.44 -7.61 -17.47
C ASP A 106 -7.25 -7.39 -15.97
N MET A 107 -7.09 -6.11 -15.62
CA MET A 107 -6.96 -5.63 -14.26
C MET A 107 -8.11 -4.70 -13.92
N TYR A 108 -8.56 -4.75 -12.67
CA TYR A 108 -9.33 -3.67 -12.06
C TYR A 108 -9.08 -3.65 -10.56
N ILE A 109 -9.43 -2.54 -9.91
CA ILE A 109 -9.30 -2.33 -8.48
C ILE A 109 -10.69 -2.25 -7.85
N LEU A 110 -10.84 -2.89 -6.71
CA LEU A 110 -11.97 -2.72 -5.80
C LEU A 110 -11.51 -1.89 -4.61
N LEU A 111 -12.20 -0.78 -4.35
CA LEU A 111 -12.04 0.04 -3.15
C LEU A 111 -13.36 0.10 -2.39
N PRO A 112 -13.35 0.10 -1.04
CA PRO A 112 -14.54 0.41 -0.28
C PRO A 112 -14.96 1.85 -0.55
N THR A 113 -16.27 2.09 -0.69
CA THR A 113 -16.79 3.46 -0.80
C THR A 113 -16.51 4.26 0.48
N TYR A 114 -16.52 3.56 1.63
CA TYR A 114 -16.15 4.09 2.95
C TYR A 114 -15.06 3.21 3.58
N ASP A 115 -13.83 3.72 3.73
CA ASP A 115 -12.68 2.92 4.22
C ASP A 115 -12.93 2.31 5.60
N GLU A 116 -13.64 3.02 6.49
CA GLU A 116 -13.97 2.56 7.84
C GLU A 116 -14.83 1.29 7.90
N GLU A 117 -15.56 0.98 6.83
CA GLU A 117 -16.36 -0.24 6.75
C GLU A 117 -15.50 -1.47 6.47
N LEU A 118 -14.35 -1.31 5.80
CA LEU A 118 -13.46 -2.42 5.50
C LEU A 118 -12.66 -2.81 6.75
N LYS A 119 -12.85 -4.06 7.19
CA LYS A 119 -12.06 -4.63 8.28
C LYS A 119 -10.58 -4.68 7.89
N ASP A 120 -9.72 -4.36 8.86
CA ASP A 120 -8.34 -4.84 8.84
C ASP A 120 -8.39 -6.36 8.73
N ASP A 121 -7.75 -7.08 7.82
CA ASP A 121 -8.00 -8.49 7.47
C ASP A 121 -8.96 -8.72 6.31
N PHE A 122 -9.62 -7.69 5.79
CA PHE A 122 -10.43 -7.75 4.58
C PHE A 122 -11.54 -8.83 4.59
N SER A 123 -11.90 -9.38 5.75
CA SER A 123 -12.85 -10.50 5.87
C SER A 123 -14.24 -10.17 5.34
N ASN A 124 -14.63 -8.89 5.40
CA ASN A 124 -15.93 -8.41 4.94
C ASN A 124 -15.89 -7.72 3.57
N LEU A 125 -14.83 -7.90 2.77
CA LEU A 125 -14.66 -7.20 1.49
C LEU A 125 -15.89 -7.32 0.57
N PHE A 126 -16.56 -8.49 0.54
CA PHE A 126 -17.73 -8.72 -0.32
C PHE A 126 -19.07 -8.47 0.38
N GLU A 127 -19.04 -7.92 1.60
CA GLU A 127 -20.21 -7.61 2.43
C GLU A 127 -20.47 -6.10 2.52
N ILE A 128 -19.55 -5.28 2.00
CA ILE A 128 -19.60 -3.81 2.00
C ILE A 128 -19.77 -3.27 0.59
N GLU A 129 -20.11 -1.98 0.50
CA GLU A 129 -20.19 -1.29 -0.78
C GLU A 129 -18.77 -1.06 -1.35
N LEU A 130 -18.61 -1.36 -2.64
CA LEU A 130 -17.32 -1.26 -3.34
C LEU A 130 -17.47 -0.48 -4.63
N ASP A 131 -16.51 0.42 -4.86
CA ASP A 131 -16.25 1.03 -6.14
C ASP A 131 -15.28 0.18 -6.98
N THR A 132 -15.48 0.21 -8.29
CA THR A 132 -14.66 -0.54 -9.25
C THR A 132 -13.95 0.40 -10.22
N PHE A 133 -12.61 0.37 -10.19
CA PHE A 133 -11.76 1.14 -11.10
C PHE A 133 -11.13 0.21 -12.12
N TYR A 134 -11.55 0.33 -13.38
CA TYR A 134 -11.06 -0.50 -14.47
C TYR A 134 -9.69 -0.02 -14.97
N SER A 135 -8.94 -0.93 -15.60
CA SER A 135 -7.69 -0.59 -16.27
C SER A 135 -7.89 0.46 -17.36
N LEU A 136 -6.85 1.23 -17.72
CA LEU A 136 -6.88 2.25 -18.78
C LEU A 136 -7.42 1.71 -20.12
N LYS A 137 -7.19 0.43 -20.44
CA LYS A 137 -7.78 -0.19 -21.65
C LYS A 137 -9.31 -0.32 -21.58
N ASN A 138 -9.86 -0.49 -20.38
CA ASN A 138 -11.24 -0.94 -20.12
C ASN A 138 -12.08 0.11 -19.34
N ASP A 139 -11.54 1.29 -19.05
CA ASP A 139 -12.21 2.36 -18.30
C ASP A 139 -13.24 3.14 -19.13
N LYS A 140 -13.37 2.81 -20.42
CA LYS A 140 -14.26 3.44 -21.42
C LYS A 140 -13.88 4.90 -21.75
N ILE A 141 -12.68 5.34 -21.37
CA ILE A 141 -12.12 6.64 -21.72
C ILE A 141 -11.07 6.41 -22.84
N PRO A 142 -11.15 7.13 -23.98
CA PRO A 142 -10.07 7.08 -24.96
C PRO A 142 -8.79 7.73 -24.42
N HIS A 143 -7.66 7.02 -24.53
CA HIS A 143 -6.33 7.52 -24.15
C HIS A 143 -5.40 7.63 -25.37
N PRO A 144 -5.72 8.48 -26.38
CA PRO A 144 -4.95 8.58 -27.61
C PRO A 144 -3.46 8.89 -27.35
N GLU A 145 -3.16 9.68 -26.32
CA GLU A 145 -1.82 10.06 -25.90
C GLU A 145 -0.94 8.90 -25.43
N LEU A 146 -1.54 7.75 -25.08
CA LEU A 146 -0.81 6.57 -24.62
C LEU A 146 -0.62 5.51 -25.71
N THR A 147 -1.25 5.68 -26.87
CA THR A 147 -1.33 4.66 -27.93
C THR A 147 0.04 4.30 -28.50
N GLU A 148 0.98 5.24 -28.52
CA GLU A 148 2.31 5.05 -29.12
C GLU A 148 3.39 4.59 -28.11
N LEU A 149 3.05 4.47 -26.82
CA LEU A 149 4.02 4.27 -25.75
C LEU A 149 4.31 2.79 -25.40
N ASP A 150 3.74 1.83 -26.14
CA ASP A 150 3.86 0.38 -25.90
C ASP A 150 3.64 0.00 -24.42
N LEU A 151 2.63 0.62 -23.80
CA LEU A 151 2.29 0.40 -22.39
C LEU A 151 1.27 -0.73 -22.25
N PRO A 152 1.35 -1.57 -21.19
CA PRO A 152 0.36 -2.60 -20.92
C PRO A 152 -0.91 -1.99 -20.30
N LEU A 153 -1.69 -1.24 -21.08
CA LEU A 153 -2.85 -0.47 -20.60
C LEU A 153 -3.95 -1.32 -19.93
N ASN A 154 -3.99 -2.63 -20.19
CA ASN A 154 -4.85 -3.61 -19.51
C ASN A 154 -4.40 -3.95 -18.08
N LEU A 155 -3.17 -3.60 -17.72
CA LEU A 155 -2.50 -3.87 -16.44
C LEU A 155 -2.14 -2.58 -15.70
N ILE A 156 -2.71 -1.44 -16.12
CA ILE A 156 -2.55 -0.15 -15.48
C ILE A 156 -3.94 0.38 -15.10
N VAL A 157 -4.14 0.70 -13.83
CA VAL A 157 -5.34 1.40 -13.34
C VAL A 157 -4.91 2.78 -12.87
N HIS A 158 -5.64 3.82 -13.27
CA HIS A 158 -5.40 5.20 -12.87
C HIS A 158 -6.71 5.87 -12.46
N PHE A 159 -6.77 6.44 -11.27
CA PHE A 159 -7.94 7.15 -10.78
C PHE A 159 -7.54 8.25 -9.80
N GLY A 160 -8.49 9.15 -9.53
CA GLY A 160 -8.34 10.24 -8.57
C GLY A 160 -9.33 10.14 -7.43
N LEU A 161 -8.90 10.49 -6.22
CA LEU A 161 -9.78 10.69 -5.07
C LEU A 161 -9.67 12.15 -4.60
N ILE A 162 -10.78 12.74 -4.18
CA ILE A 162 -10.81 14.06 -3.55
C ILE A 162 -11.15 13.86 -2.07
N TYR A 163 -10.36 14.46 -1.19
CA TYR A 163 -10.59 14.38 0.25
C TYR A 163 -11.27 15.65 0.75
N GLU A 164 -12.29 15.47 1.59
CA GLU A 164 -13.06 16.56 2.20
C GLU A 164 -12.49 17.00 3.56
N GLU A 165 -11.54 16.24 4.10
CA GLU A 165 -10.91 16.51 5.40
C GLU A 165 -9.39 16.33 5.33
N SER A 166 -8.68 17.16 6.08
CA SER A 166 -7.22 17.08 6.24
C SER A 166 -6.81 15.92 7.17
N GLY A 167 -5.51 15.66 7.24
CA GLY A 167 -4.91 14.66 8.12
C GLY A 167 -4.47 13.38 7.42
N SER A 168 -4.16 12.34 8.21
CA SER A 168 -3.73 11.05 7.66
C SER A 168 -4.93 10.32 7.06
N LYS A 169 -4.80 9.90 5.81
CA LYS A 169 -5.79 9.10 5.10
C LYS A 169 -5.20 7.73 4.76
N ARG A 170 -6.07 6.72 4.72
CA ARG A 170 -5.74 5.34 4.38
C ARG A 170 -6.49 4.98 3.11
N VAL A 171 -5.84 4.24 2.22
CA VAL A 171 -6.42 3.75 0.98
C VAL A 171 -6.14 2.27 0.90
N ARG A 172 -7.20 1.47 1.00
CA ARG A 172 -7.14 0.01 1.08
C ARG A 172 -8.08 -0.61 0.08
N GLY A 173 -7.66 -1.74 -0.48
CA GLY A 173 -8.52 -2.47 -1.39
C GLY A 173 -7.82 -3.66 -2.00
N VAL A 174 -8.36 -4.08 -3.14
CA VAL A 174 -7.90 -5.29 -3.82
C VAL A 174 -7.75 -5.02 -5.30
N ILE A 175 -6.57 -5.34 -5.83
CA ILE A 175 -6.33 -5.48 -7.27
C ILE A 175 -6.77 -6.87 -7.69
N ILE A 176 -7.62 -6.93 -8.71
CA ILE A 176 -8.07 -8.17 -9.33
C ILE A 176 -7.41 -8.32 -10.69
N GLU A 177 -6.72 -9.44 -10.90
CA GLU A 177 -6.29 -9.90 -12.23
C GLU A 177 -7.27 -10.97 -12.71
N ARG A 178 -7.76 -10.85 -13.95
CA ARG A 178 -8.61 -11.89 -14.57
C ARG A 178 -8.13 -12.23 -15.97
N ASN A 179 -8.25 -13.51 -16.33
CA ASN A 179 -8.05 -13.97 -17.69
C ASN A 179 -8.97 -15.15 -18.00
N LYS A 180 -9.21 -15.40 -19.29
CA LYS A 180 -9.90 -16.59 -19.78
C LYS A 180 -8.96 -17.39 -20.68
N LEU A 181 -8.50 -18.55 -20.19
CA LEU A 181 -7.63 -19.47 -20.94
C LEU A 181 -8.37 -20.78 -21.17
N ASN A 182 -8.47 -21.23 -22.43
CA ASN A 182 -9.14 -22.50 -22.79
C ASN A 182 -10.54 -22.66 -22.18
N ASN A 183 -11.37 -21.62 -22.28
CA ASN A 183 -12.71 -21.53 -21.69
C ASN A 183 -12.79 -21.61 -20.16
N LYS A 184 -11.67 -21.60 -19.44
CA LYS A 184 -11.62 -21.51 -17.98
C LYS A 184 -11.30 -20.09 -17.55
N ASN A 185 -12.03 -19.61 -16.54
CA ASN A 185 -11.78 -18.32 -15.94
C ASN A 185 -10.72 -18.47 -14.85
N PHE A 186 -9.70 -17.64 -14.92
CA PHE A 186 -8.67 -17.51 -13.91
C PHE A 186 -8.81 -16.14 -13.26
N GLY A 187 -8.64 -16.10 -11.94
CA GLY A 187 -8.71 -14.88 -11.15
C GLY A 187 -7.66 -14.90 -10.05
N ARG A 188 -7.06 -13.74 -9.80
CA ARG A 188 -6.14 -13.53 -8.68
C ARG A 188 -6.52 -12.24 -7.96
N ARG A 189 -6.27 -12.20 -6.65
CA ARG A 189 -6.45 -11.04 -5.79
C ARG A 189 -5.10 -10.65 -5.18
N LEU A 190 -4.80 -9.37 -5.19
CA LEU A 190 -3.67 -8.76 -4.48
C LEU A 190 -4.23 -7.65 -3.61
N PHE A 191 -3.95 -7.71 -2.32
CA PHE A 191 -4.47 -6.76 -1.34
C PHE A 191 -3.46 -5.63 -1.14
N PHE A 192 -3.95 -4.43 -0.89
CA PHE A 192 -3.10 -3.29 -0.57
C PHE A 192 -3.68 -2.46 0.56
N ASP A 193 -2.75 -1.82 1.27
CA ASP A 193 -3.04 -0.94 2.37
C ASP A 193 -1.96 0.14 2.40
N LYS A 194 -2.36 1.34 2.02
CA LYS A 194 -1.49 2.50 1.83
C LYS A 194 -1.99 3.66 2.66
N SER A 195 -1.08 4.57 2.99
CA SER A 195 -1.40 5.78 3.72
C SER A 195 -0.79 6.98 3.02
N LEU A 196 -1.47 8.11 3.12
CA LEU A 196 -1.00 9.42 2.66
C LEU A 196 -1.46 10.49 3.63
N TYR A 197 -0.94 11.70 3.47
CA TYR A 197 -1.33 12.84 4.28
C TYR A 197 -2.01 13.93 3.43
N VAL A 198 -3.17 14.40 3.87
CA VAL A 198 -3.89 15.53 3.28
C VAL A 198 -3.59 16.78 4.10
N LYS A 199 -2.97 17.78 3.47
CA LYS A 199 -2.67 19.09 4.05
C LYS A 199 -3.84 20.05 3.81
N GLU A 200 -4.00 21.00 4.73
CA GLU A 200 -4.88 22.17 4.54
C GLU A 200 -4.36 23.11 3.45
#